data_AF-A0A5K0V128-F1
#
_entry.id   AF-A0A5K0V128-F1
#
_cell.length_a   1.000
_cell.length_b   1.000
_cell.length_c   1.000
_cell.angle_alpha   90.00
_cell.angle_beta   90.00
_cell.angle_gamma   90.00
#
_symmetry.space_group_name_H-M   'P 1'
#
loop_
_entity.id
_entity.type
_entity.pdbx_description
1 polymer ?
#
loop_
_entity_poly.entity_id
_entity_poly.type
_entity_poly.pdbx_seq_one_letter_code
_entity_poly.pdbx_strand_id
1 'polypeptide(L)'
;GIDLFTTNLHCNELFQVLVVAGTESMAVTLEWALSLLLNNPHLLKKAQDEFDSQVGKERQVDESDLSNLPYLQAIVKETIFNEKIERLFLFCS
;
A
#
# COMPACT_ATOMS: atom_id res chain seq x y z
N GLY A 1 4.36 38.48 -18.09
CA GLY A 1 4.37 38.94 -16.68
C GLY A 1 3.33 38.20 -15.85
N ILE A 2 2.11 38.09 -16.37
CA ILE A 2 0.99 37.38 -15.73
C ILE A 2 1.09 35.87 -15.93
N ASP A 3 1.66 35.40 -17.05
CA ASP A 3 1.76 33.98 -17.42
C ASP A 3 2.61 33.13 -16.47
N LEU A 4 3.68 33.72 -15.92
CA LEU A 4 4.57 33.04 -14.97
C LEU A 4 3.93 32.91 -13.58
N PHE A 5 3.07 33.87 -13.20
CA PHE A 5 2.36 33.83 -11.91
C PHE A 5 1.22 32.81 -11.95
N THR A 6 0.46 32.77 -13.05
CA THR A 6 -0.59 31.76 -13.25
C THR A 6 -0.02 30.35 -13.40
N THR A 7 1.10 30.13 -14.09
CA THR A 7 1.73 28.79 -14.16
C THR A 7 2.25 28.30 -12.81
N ASN A 8 2.85 29.16 -11.98
CA ASN A 8 3.27 28.78 -10.62
C ASN A 8 2.08 28.45 -9.71
N LEU A 9 0.99 29.22 -9.81
CA LEU A 9 -0.23 28.98 -9.03
C LEU A 9 -0.85 27.62 -9.38
N HIS A 10 -1.01 27.32 -10.68
CA HIS A 10 -1.51 26.02 -11.13
C HIS A 10 -0.57 24.86 -10.76
N CYS A 11 0.75 25.07 -10.80
CA CYS A 11 1.70 24.04 -10.40
C CYS A 11 1.57 23.68 -8.92
N ASN A 12 1.39 24.67 -8.04
CA ASN A 12 1.17 24.44 -6.62
C ASN A 12 -0.18 23.74 -6.35
N GLU A 13 -1.25 24.14 -7.03
CA GLU A 13 -2.56 23.47 -6.91
C GLU A 13 -2.50 22.01 -7.37
N LEU A 14 -1.86 21.74 -8.52
CA LEU A 14 -1.69 20.37 -9.02
C LEU A 14 -0.85 19.52 -8.05
N PHE A 15 0.19 20.09 -7.45
CA PHE A 15 0.99 19.41 -6.45
C PHE A 15 0.17 19.04 -5.22
N GLN A 16 -0.65 19.97 -4.72
CA GLN A 16 -1.51 19.72 -3.57
C GLN A 16 -2.55 18.63 -3.86
N VAL A 17 -3.19 18.68 -5.02
CA VAL A 17 -4.16 17.64 -5.44
C VAL A 17 -3.49 16.27 -5.49
N LEU A 18 -2.28 16.17 -6.06
CA LEU A 18 -1.54 14.92 -6.13
C LEU A 18 -1.19 14.37 -4.74
N VAL A 19 -0.71 15.24 -3.84
CA VAL A 19 -0.35 14.84 -2.48
C VAL A 19 -1.58 14.40 -1.68
N VAL A 20 -2.68 15.15 -1.75
CA VAL A 20 -3.92 14.82 -1.02
C VAL A 20 -4.50 13.51 -1.54
N ALA A 21 -4.66 13.36 -2.86
CA ALA A 21 -5.19 12.14 -3.44
C ALA A 21 -4.31 10.92 -3.11
N GLY A 22 -2.97 11.06 -3.20
CA GLY A 22 -2.05 10.00 -2.81
C GLY A 22 -2.13 9.65 -1.33
N THR A 23 -2.28 10.65 -0.45
CA THR A 23 -2.37 10.45 0.99
C THR A 23 -3.66 9.75 1.39
N GLU A 24 -4.80 10.15 0.80
CA GLU A 24 -6.09 9.49 1.04
C GLU A 24 -6.03 8.01 0.66
N SER A 25 -5.51 7.69 -0.54
CA SER A 25 -5.34 6.30 -0.97
C SER A 25 -4.42 5.52 -0.02
N MET A 26 -3.27 6.09 0.37
CA MET A 26 -2.33 5.44 1.28
C MET A 26 -2.89 5.25 2.69
N ALA A 27 -3.66 6.20 3.21
CA ALA A 27 -4.27 6.10 4.54
C ALA A 27 -5.22 4.90 4.60
N VAL A 28 -6.06 4.73 3.58
CA VAL A 28 -6.97 3.59 3.45
C VAL A 28 -6.17 2.29 3.34
N THR A 29 -5.14 2.23 2.49
CA THR A 29 -4.27 1.04 2.39
C THR A 29 -3.67 0.66 3.75
N LEU A 30 -3.22 1.65 4.54
CA LEU A 30 -2.64 1.42 5.86
C LEU A 30 -3.67 0.95 6.89
N GLU A 31 -4.88 1.53 6.90
CA GLU A 31 -5.97 1.08 7.79
C GLU A 31 -6.33 -0.38 7.54
N TRP A 32 -6.42 -0.79 6.27
CA TRP A 32 -6.65 -2.17 5.89
C TRP A 32 -5.48 -3.08 6.25
N ALA A 33 -4.24 -2.65 5.99
CA ALA A 33 -3.05 -3.40 6.37
C ALA A 33 -3.03 -3.64 7.90
N LEU A 34 -3.28 -2.61 8.70
CA LEU A 34 -3.38 -2.72 10.16
C LEU A 34 -4.54 -3.63 10.58
N SER A 35 -5.69 -3.54 9.94
CA SER A 35 -6.83 -4.41 10.21
C SER A 35 -6.54 -5.88 9.88
N LEU A 36 -5.87 -6.16 8.76
CA LEU A 36 -5.43 -7.50 8.37
C LEU A 36 -4.40 -8.06 9.35
N LEU A 37 -3.44 -7.23 9.78
CA LEU A 37 -2.42 -7.58 10.77
C LEU A 37 -3.05 -7.93 12.14
N LEU A 38 -4.00 -7.11 12.60
CA LEU A 38 -4.71 -7.33 13.86
C LEU A 38 -5.65 -8.55 13.81
N ASN A 39 -6.29 -8.78 12.67
CA ASN A 39 -7.25 -9.87 12.50
C ASN A 39 -6.57 -11.24 12.26
N ASN A 40 -5.35 -11.25 11.71
CA ASN A 40 -4.64 -12.49 11.37
C ASN A 40 -3.17 -12.52 11.83
N PRO A 41 -2.89 -12.42 13.15
CA PRO A 41 -1.52 -12.46 13.69
C PRO A 41 -0.82 -13.80 13.38
N HIS A 42 -1.57 -14.89 13.26
CA HIS A 42 -1.03 -16.21 12.90
C HIS A 42 -0.52 -16.27 11.45
N LEU A 43 -1.21 -15.62 10.51
CA LEU A 43 -0.78 -15.55 9.11
C LEU A 43 0.45 -14.68 8.97
N LEU A 44 0.51 -13.56 9.70
CA LEU A 44 1.68 -12.69 9.73
C LEU A 44 2.91 -13.44 10.29
N LYS A 45 2.72 -14.16 11.40
CA LYS A 45 3.80 -14.96 11.99
C LYS A 45 4.30 -16.03 11.03
N LYS A 46 3.39 -16.70 10.31
CA LYS A 46 3.75 -17.68 9.30
C LYS A 46 4.48 -17.08 8.09
N ALA A 47 4.09 -15.88 7.67
CA ALA A 47 4.80 -15.12 6.64
C ALA A 47 6.20 -14.71 7.11
N GLN A 48 6.34 -14.32 8.38
CA GLN A 48 7.61 -13.95 8.99
C GLN A 48 8.53 -15.17 9.20
N ASP A 49 7.97 -16.32 9.57
CA ASP A 49 8.70 -17.60 9.67
C ASP A 49 9.14 -18.09 8.28
N GLU A 50 8.27 -17.97 7.25
CA GLU A 50 8.60 -18.26 5.85
C GLU A 50 9.70 -17.33 5.32
N PHE A 51 9.63 -16.05 5.70
CA PHE A 51 10.63 -15.05 5.39
C PHE A 51 12.00 -15.35 6.02
N ASP A 52 12.03 -15.61 7.32
CA ASP A 52 13.24 -16.00 8.05
C ASP A 52 13.84 -17.30 7.49
N SER A 53 13.00 -18.21 6.98
CA SER A 53 13.41 -19.48 6.38
C SER A 53 13.93 -19.35 4.94
N GLN A 54 13.35 -18.47 4.11
CA GLN A 54 13.67 -18.37 2.68
C GLN A 54 14.78 -17.35 2.39
N VAL A 55 14.75 -16.20 3.08
CA VAL A 55 15.66 -15.08 2.82
C VAL A 55 16.82 -15.10 3.82
N GLY A 56 16.57 -15.50 5.06
CA GLY A 56 17.53 -15.41 6.16
C GLY A 56 17.73 -13.95 6.63
N LYS A 57 18.19 -13.77 7.87
CA LYS A 57 18.27 -12.44 8.52
C LYS A 57 19.36 -11.50 8.00
N GLU A 58 20.23 -11.97 7.10
CA GLU A 58 21.45 -11.25 6.68
C GLU A 58 21.39 -10.63 5.29
N ARG A 59 20.40 -10.94 4.43
CA ARG A 59 20.30 -10.36 3.08
C ARG A 59 19.06 -9.49 2.90
N GLN A 60 19.18 -8.44 2.09
CA GLN A 60 18.03 -7.71 1.60
C GLN A 60 17.22 -8.60 0.63
N VAL A 61 15.91 -8.45 0.69
CA VAL A 61 14.95 -9.16 -0.18
C VAL A 61 15.19 -8.73 -1.62
N ASP A 62 15.43 -9.70 -2.49
CA ASP A 62 15.49 -9.48 -3.93
C ASP A 62 14.12 -9.75 -4.56
N GLU A 63 13.82 -9.14 -5.72
CA GLU A 63 12.53 -9.35 -6.41
C GLU A 63 12.31 -10.82 -6.77
N SER A 64 13.39 -11.58 -7.00
CA SER A 64 13.32 -13.03 -7.22
C SER A 64 12.84 -13.82 -6.01
N ASP A 65 13.14 -13.35 -4.79
CA ASP A 65 12.76 -14.03 -3.55
C ASP A 65 11.28 -13.76 -3.21
N LEU A 66 10.75 -12.63 -3.68
CA LEU A 66 9.33 -12.28 -3.54
C LEU A 66 8.41 -13.33 -4.21
N SER A 67 8.90 -14.05 -5.21
CA SER A 67 8.18 -15.17 -5.86
C SER A 67 8.07 -16.41 -4.98
N ASN A 68 8.99 -16.57 -4.02
CA ASN A 68 9.06 -17.71 -3.10
C ASN A 68 8.39 -17.44 -1.75
N LEU A 69 7.70 -16.29 -1.61
CA LEU A 69 7.01 -15.85 -0.40
C LEU A 69 5.50 -15.76 -0.65
N PRO A 70 4.81 -16.90 -0.84
CA PRO A 70 3.38 -16.94 -1.15
C PRO A 70 2.52 -16.29 -0.06
N TYR A 71 2.92 -16.37 1.22
CA TYR A 71 2.17 -15.71 2.29
C TYR A 71 2.32 -14.19 2.26
N LEU A 72 3.53 -13.69 1.98
CA LEU A 72 3.77 -12.26 1.84
C LEU A 72 3.00 -11.70 0.64
N GLN A 73 3.03 -12.41 -0.50
CA GLN A 73 2.24 -12.06 -1.67
C GLN A 73 0.75 -12.09 -1.36
N ALA A 74 0.25 -13.10 -0.64
CA ALA A 74 -1.15 -13.17 -0.27
C ALA A 74 -1.57 -11.97 0.60
N ILE A 75 -0.76 -11.55 1.56
CA ILE A 75 -1.04 -10.37 2.40
C ILE A 75 -1.05 -9.09 1.58
N VAL A 76 -0.04 -8.87 0.73
CA VAL A 76 0.05 -7.70 -0.15
C VAL A 76 -1.12 -7.70 -1.14
N LYS A 77 -1.47 -8.87 -1.68
CA LYS A 77 -2.58 -9.04 -2.60
C LYS A 77 -3.91 -8.78 -1.90
N GLU A 78 -4.15 -9.29 -0.70
CA GLU A 78 -5.36 -8.98 0.07
C GLU A 78 -5.46 -7.49 0.41
N THR A 79 -4.34 -6.84 0.73
CA THR A 79 -4.31 -5.40 1.05
C THR A 79 -4.60 -4.55 -0.19
N ILE A 80 -3.94 -4.83 -1.33
CA ILE A 80 -4.10 -4.08 -2.59
C ILE A 80 -5.41 -4.44 -3.31
N PHE A 81 -5.88 -5.69 -3.23
CA PHE A 81 -7.15 -6.07 -3.87
C PHE A 81 -8.36 -5.59 -3.07
N ASN A 82 -8.27 -5.45 -1.73
CA ASN A 82 -9.34 -4.79 -0.97
C ASN A 82 -9.46 -3.29 -1.27
N GLU A 83 -8.39 -2.63 -1.73
CA GLU A 83 -8.46 -1.26 -2.25
C GLU A 83 -9.52 -1.13 -3.37
N LYS A 84 -9.74 -2.18 -4.19
CA LYS A 84 -10.81 -2.17 -5.21
C LYS A 84 -12.24 -2.25 -4.64
N ILE A 85 -12.41 -2.70 -3.40
CA ILE A 85 -13.74 -2.84 -2.76
C ILE A 85 -14.26 -1.48 -2.25
N GLU A 86 -13.42 -0.47 -2.09
CA GLU A 86 -13.85 0.89 -1.71
C GLU A 86 -14.87 1.49 -2.70
N ARG A 87 -14.81 1.10 -3.98
CA ARG A 87 -15.80 1.51 -4.99
C ARG A 87 -17.21 0.97 -4.72
N LEU A 88 -17.37 -0.06 -3.90
CA LEU A 88 -18.68 -0.57 -3.51
C LEU A 88 -19.24 0.16 -2.27
N PHE A 89 -18.40 0.65 -1.36
CA PHE A 89 -18.87 1.41 -0.19
C PHE A 89 -19.35 2.82 -0.57
N LEU A 90 -18.73 3.47 -1.56
CA LEU A 90 -19.21 4.74 -2.13
C LEU A 90 -20.54 4.63 -2.90
N PHE A 91 -21.04 3.42 -3.20
CA PHE A 91 -22.34 3.22 -3.87
C PHE A 91 -23.48 2.91 -2.88
N CYS A 92 -23.19 2.81 -1.57
CA CYS A 92 -24.17 2.52 -0.52
C CYS A 92 -24.36 3.65 0.52
N SER A 93 -23.75 4.82 0.33
CA SER A 93 -24.12 6.06 1.03
C SER A 93 -24.75 7.04 0.05
#